data_AF-D4IPY1-F1
#
_entry.id   AF-D4IPY1-F1
#
_cell.length_a   1.000
_cell.length_b   1.000
_cell.length_c   1.000
_cell.angle_alpha   90.00
_cell.angle_beta   90.00
_cell.angle_gamma   90.00
#
_symmetry.space_group_name_H-M   'P 1'
#
loop_
_entity.id
_entity.type
_entity.pdbx_description
1 polymer ?
#
loop_
_entity_poly.entity_id
_entity_poly.type
_entity_poly.pdbx_seq_one_letter_code
_entity_poly.pdbx_strand_id
1 'polypeptide(L)'
;MLCTVWICITQSLAGPQNYNNFLVFRGVFDHLFSSLPLYEPYPLEYGDINHYGPIFAFIIAPFAVLPPWLGMSLWCMSLSLLLYWTVRQLPMPVVLTSLVLWLTLNDFYGACFKQQFNIAVAALVVGALAMIEKRREGWAALFIVIGTFVKIYGIVGLAFFFFVRRKGRFIGYMALWSAMALLLPLLFVSPEYLWSQYAAWAADIVQKNGENMFCAYTNISLVGCVRKISGSPAYSDLLIIVPAMVLFLLSYLRTGQYKHFSYRLTMLASLLLFIVLFSSGSEHSGYVIAALGMGIWWVNFPPPARGRLEWTLLLLALFASFSYNLLPTKFYRGVFVAYALRSLPFFAIWLHCIRRLWREDFAVTDVLLDYKTLPAADEAANEAAESRPARPGDGLDIVCPCYNPAPGFVPALARSYAELCARYPDKRLHLIVVNDGSPHGFGEEQHGALRQAVPDVEIVDIPHGGKGAAIRAGIARSRAPYTIYTDIDMPYTAESMCEVIDRVFAGTDVVIAVRNRSYHSRLSPMRKMMSYGSKLLNRIFLNIRHTDTQGGLKGLSPRARAVMLRTRISDFLFDTEFVVLAARDKRLRIEEVETMLRDGIVMSAMSPRVLFRELRNFFRIAIRL
;
A
#
# COMPACT_ATOMS: atom_id res chain seq x y z
N MET A 1 -11.78 4.74 -10.45
CA MET A 1 -12.50 3.93 -11.45
C MET A 1 -13.96 4.34 -11.55
N LEU A 2 -14.87 3.98 -10.64
CA LEU A 2 -16.28 4.40 -10.76
C LEU A 2 -16.46 5.93 -10.87
N CYS A 3 -15.78 6.71 -10.02
CA CYS A 3 -15.77 8.18 -10.14
C CYS A 3 -15.27 8.66 -11.50
N THR A 4 -14.22 8.02 -12.03
CA THR A 4 -13.64 8.36 -13.34
C THR A 4 -14.63 8.06 -14.45
N VAL A 5 -15.33 6.92 -14.40
CA VAL A 5 -16.33 6.51 -15.40
C VAL A 5 -17.47 7.51 -15.42
N TRP A 6 -17.95 7.92 -14.24
CA TRP A 6 -18.96 8.96 -14.11
C TRP A 6 -18.52 10.28 -14.77
N ILE A 7 -17.30 10.75 -14.47
CA ILE A 7 -16.72 11.95 -15.11
C ILE A 7 -16.72 11.81 -16.64
N CYS A 8 -16.25 10.68 -17.17
CA CYS A 8 -16.19 10.44 -18.61
C CYS A 8 -17.57 10.50 -19.27
N ILE A 9 -18.59 9.90 -18.64
CA ILE A 9 -19.97 9.95 -19.12
C ILE A 9 -20.48 11.39 -19.12
N THR A 10 -20.35 12.10 -17.98
CA THR A 10 -20.82 13.48 -17.86
C THR A 10 -20.17 14.40 -18.89
N GLN A 11 -18.84 14.32 -19.06
CA GLN A 11 -18.12 15.17 -20.00
C GLN A 11 -18.41 14.82 -21.46
N SER A 12 -18.61 13.54 -21.78
CA SER A 12 -18.98 13.13 -23.14
C SER A 12 -20.38 13.62 -23.51
N LEU A 13 -21.35 13.54 -22.59
CA LEU A 13 -22.71 14.02 -22.80
C LEU A 13 -22.80 15.54 -22.91
N ALA A 14 -21.93 16.27 -22.22
CA ALA A 14 -21.91 17.72 -22.23
C ALA A 14 -21.23 18.33 -23.48
N GLY A 15 -20.61 17.51 -24.33
CA GLY A 15 -20.03 17.92 -25.61
C GLY A 15 -18.59 18.47 -25.55
N PRO A 16 -17.94 18.69 -26.71
CA PRO A 16 -16.51 19.03 -26.83
C PRO A 16 -16.04 20.24 -26.03
N GLN A 17 -16.90 21.26 -25.89
CA GLN A 17 -16.61 22.45 -25.09
C GLN A 17 -16.28 22.15 -23.62
N ASN A 18 -16.67 20.99 -23.10
CA ASN A 18 -16.46 20.62 -21.70
C ASN A 18 -15.16 19.83 -21.43
N TYR A 19 -14.43 19.42 -22.47
CA TYR A 19 -13.13 18.75 -22.34
C TYR A 19 -12.01 19.46 -23.11
N ASN A 20 -12.02 20.79 -23.06
CA ASN A 20 -11.04 21.67 -23.74
C ASN A 20 -9.58 21.25 -23.53
N ASN A 21 -9.19 20.89 -22.30
CA ASN A 21 -7.82 20.45 -22.03
C ASN A 21 -7.42 19.23 -22.87
N PHE A 22 -8.33 18.27 -23.05
CA PHE A 22 -8.05 17.13 -23.91
C PHE A 22 -7.94 17.54 -25.39
N LEU A 23 -8.73 18.52 -25.83
CA LEU A 23 -8.62 19.06 -27.20
C LEU A 23 -7.28 19.75 -27.43
N VAL A 24 -6.79 20.54 -26.47
CA VAL A 24 -5.43 21.11 -26.51
C VAL A 24 -4.39 19.98 -26.62
N PHE A 25 -4.53 18.91 -25.83
CA PHE A 25 -3.58 17.79 -25.85
C PHE A 25 -3.61 17.05 -27.18
N ARG A 26 -4.80 16.86 -27.76
CA ARG A 26 -4.97 16.33 -29.11
C ARG A 26 -4.28 17.24 -30.14
N GLY A 27 -4.45 18.55 -30.02
CA GLY A 27 -3.79 19.56 -30.83
C GLY A 27 -2.27 19.40 -30.83
N VAL A 28 -1.64 19.16 -29.67
CA VAL A 28 -0.19 18.89 -29.60
C VAL A 28 0.24 17.75 -30.52
N PHE A 29 -0.57 16.69 -30.60
CA PHE A 29 -0.33 15.59 -31.53
C PHE A 29 -0.55 16.06 -32.98
N ASP A 30 -1.74 16.56 -33.30
CA ASP A 30 -2.09 16.94 -34.68
C ASP A 30 -1.11 17.99 -35.27
N HIS A 31 -0.69 18.97 -34.46
CA HIS A 31 0.21 20.05 -34.84
C HIS A 31 1.66 19.59 -34.99
N LEU A 32 2.17 18.73 -34.10
CA LEU A 32 3.54 18.21 -34.22
C LEU A 32 3.70 17.42 -35.53
N PHE A 33 2.78 16.49 -35.82
CA PHE A 33 2.86 15.67 -37.03
C PHE A 33 2.57 16.45 -38.32
N SER A 34 1.95 17.62 -38.21
CA SER A 34 1.73 18.55 -39.33
C SER A 34 2.81 19.64 -39.42
N SER A 35 3.82 19.62 -38.55
CA SER A 35 4.86 20.67 -38.43
C SER A 35 4.30 22.09 -38.25
N LEU A 36 3.16 22.22 -37.55
CA LEU A 36 2.56 23.50 -37.17
C LEU A 36 3.15 24.03 -35.85
N PRO A 37 3.17 25.34 -35.60
CA PRO A 37 3.63 25.90 -34.32
C PRO A 37 2.84 25.34 -33.14
N LEU A 38 3.52 24.74 -32.15
CA LEU A 38 2.84 24.10 -31.02
C LEU A 38 2.31 25.09 -29.98
N TYR A 39 2.88 26.29 -29.90
CA TYR A 39 2.66 27.23 -28.79
C TYR A 39 1.91 28.50 -29.23
N GLU A 40 1.23 28.44 -30.38
CA GLU A 40 0.36 29.50 -30.91
C GLU A 40 -1.13 29.25 -30.58
N PRO A 41 -2.00 30.27 -30.64
CA PRO A 41 -3.44 30.11 -30.42
C PRO A 41 -4.16 29.52 -31.64
N TYR A 42 -4.98 28.49 -31.40
CA TYR A 42 -5.84 27.84 -32.40
C TYR A 42 -7.32 27.90 -31.99
N PRO A 43 -7.96 29.10 -31.98
CA PRO A 43 -9.28 29.32 -31.39
C PRO A 43 -10.42 28.56 -32.08
N LEU A 44 -10.21 28.10 -33.32
CA LEU A 44 -11.16 27.26 -34.05
C LEU A 44 -11.13 25.79 -33.60
N GLU A 45 -10.05 25.36 -32.95
CA GLU A 45 -9.84 23.98 -32.49
C GLU A 45 -10.09 23.84 -30.99
N TYR A 46 -9.60 24.80 -30.19
CA TYR A 46 -9.69 24.80 -28.74
C TYR A 46 -9.45 26.20 -28.15
N GLY A 47 -9.84 26.40 -26.89
CA GLY A 47 -9.86 27.72 -26.23
C GLY A 47 -8.63 28.12 -25.41
N ASP A 48 -7.56 27.32 -25.37
CA ASP A 48 -6.34 27.60 -24.59
C ASP A 48 -5.09 27.20 -25.41
N ILE A 49 -3.87 27.56 -24.99
CA ILE A 49 -2.65 27.19 -25.72
C ILE A 49 -1.94 25.99 -25.09
N ASN A 50 -1.07 25.33 -25.86
CA ASN A 50 -0.25 24.25 -25.33
C ASN A 50 0.84 24.81 -24.40
N HIS A 51 1.16 24.07 -23.34
CA HIS A 51 2.23 24.38 -22.39
C HIS A 51 3.14 23.17 -22.10
N TYR A 52 2.98 22.11 -22.88
CA TYR A 52 3.65 20.83 -22.69
C TYR A 52 4.77 20.69 -23.71
N GLY A 53 5.87 20.04 -23.31
CA GLY A 53 7.02 19.85 -24.20
C GLY A 53 6.68 18.92 -25.38
N PRO A 54 7.45 18.99 -26.50
CA PRO A 54 7.16 18.27 -27.75
C PRO A 54 6.95 16.76 -27.59
N ILE A 55 7.64 16.11 -26.64
CA ILE A 55 7.48 14.68 -26.36
C ILE A 55 6.05 14.30 -25.95
N PHE A 56 5.25 15.26 -25.47
CA PHE A 56 3.87 15.02 -25.06
C PHE A 56 2.99 14.53 -26.20
N ALA A 57 3.27 14.92 -27.45
CA ALA A 57 2.58 14.40 -28.64
C ALA A 57 2.59 12.87 -28.69
N PHE A 58 3.70 12.23 -28.30
CA PHE A 58 3.83 10.77 -28.30
C PHE A 58 3.08 10.10 -27.15
N ILE A 59 2.95 10.79 -26.02
CA ILE A 59 2.24 10.29 -24.85
C ILE A 59 0.73 10.37 -25.06
N ILE A 60 0.25 11.44 -25.71
CA ILE A 60 -1.16 11.62 -26.00
C ILE A 60 -1.60 10.89 -27.28
N ALA A 61 -0.68 10.53 -28.18
CA ALA A 61 -0.96 9.89 -29.47
C ALA A 61 -2.00 8.74 -29.40
N PRO A 62 -1.91 7.76 -28.48
CA PRO A 62 -2.87 6.65 -28.43
C PRO A 62 -4.32 7.10 -28.16
N PHE A 63 -4.49 8.29 -27.58
CA PHE A 63 -5.79 8.88 -27.26
C PHE A 63 -6.22 9.91 -28.32
N ALA A 64 -5.26 10.65 -28.88
CA ALA A 64 -5.50 11.71 -29.85
C ALA A 64 -6.07 11.19 -31.18
N VAL A 65 -5.63 10.00 -31.63
CA VAL A 65 -6.10 9.38 -32.88
C VAL A 65 -7.55 8.89 -32.84
N LEU A 66 -8.15 8.80 -31.64
CA LEU A 66 -9.51 8.30 -31.45
C LEU A 66 -10.55 9.42 -31.61
N PRO A 67 -11.85 9.08 -31.75
CA PRO A 67 -12.92 10.07 -31.61
C PRO A 67 -12.78 10.86 -30.29
N PRO A 68 -12.98 12.19 -30.27
CA PRO A 68 -12.62 13.03 -29.12
C PRO A 68 -13.19 12.56 -27.77
N TRP A 69 -14.46 12.15 -27.73
CA TRP A 69 -15.10 11.65 -26.51
C TRP A 69 -14.45 10.37 -25.98
N LEU A 70 -14.02 9.46 -26.87
CA LEU A 70 -13.40 8.18 -26.52
C LEU A 70 -11.95 8.39 -26.10
N GLY A 71 -11.21 9.21 -26.85
CA GLY A 71 -9.85 9.62 -26.52
C GLY A 71 -9.79 10.28 -25.14
N MET A 72 -10.67 11.24 -24.87
CA MET A 72 -10.80 11.90 -23.56
C MET A 72 -11.10 10.90 -22.44
N SER A 73 -12.02 9.97 -22.69
CA SER A 73 -12.41 8.97 -21.70
C SER A 73 -11.25 8.04 -21.35
N LEU A 74 -10.55 7.52 -22.35
CA LEU A 74 -9.40 6.64 -22.15
C LEU A 74 -8.20 7.38 -21.54
N TRP A 75 -8.02 8.66 -21.88
CA TRP A 75 -7.04 9.53 -21.22
C TRP A 75 -7.31 9.63 -19.72
N CYS A 76 -8.53 9.99 -19.31
CA CYS A 76 -8.93 10.04 -17.90
C CYS A 76 -8.78 8.68 -17.18
N MET A 77 -9.15 7.58 -17.84
CA MET A 77 -8.94 6.23 -17.31
C MET A 77 -7.45 5.95 -17.08
N SER A 78 -6.60 6.27 -18.04
CA SER A 78 -5.16 6.04 -17.95
C SER A 78 -4.53 6.84 -16.79
N LEU A 79 -4.91 8.11 -16.61
CA LEU A 79 -4.45 8.94 -15.49
C LEU A 79 -4.87 8.34 -14.14
N SER A 80 -6.12 7.88 -14.04
CA SER A 80 -6.65 7.24 -12.83
C SER A 80 -5.92 5.93 -12.51
N LEU A 81 -5.68 5.11 -13.52
CA LEU A 81 -4.97 3.83 -13.39
C LEU A 81 -3.50 4.04 -13.04
N LEU A 82 -2.84 5.02 -13.66
CA LEU A 82 -1.45 5.37 -13.38
C LEU A 82 -1.30 5.81 -11.92
N LEU A 83 -2.14 6.73 -11.43
CA LEU A 83 -2.10 7.17 -10.03
C LEU A 83 -2.37 6.01 -9.06
N TYR A 84 -3.40 5.22 -9.31
CA TYR A 84 -3.71 4.04 -8.49
C TYR A 84 -2.52 3.09 -8.46
N TRP A 85 -1.97 2.75 -9.63
CA TRP A 85 -0.90 1.79 -9.78
C TRP A 85 0.37 2.26 -9.06
N THR A 86 0.82 3.51 -9.26
CA THR A 86 2.05 4.02 -8.64
C THR A 86 1.96 4.10 -7.12
N VAL A 87 0.83 4.53 -6.57
CA VAL A 87 0.61 4.53 -5.11
C VAL A 87 0.65 3.10 -4.56
N ARG A 88 0.09 2.13 -5.28
CA ARG A 88 0.17 0.70 -4.92
C ARG A 88 1.56 0.09 -5.09
N GLN A 89 2.47 0.76 -5.81
CA GLN A 89 3.86 0.32 -5.90
C GLN A 89 4.67 0.69 -4.65
N LEU A 90 4.25 1.65 -3.83
CA LEU A 90 4.94 1.98 -2.59
C LEU A 90 4.97 0.75 -1.67
N PRO A 91 6.09 0.46 -0.97
CA PRO A 91 6.19 -0.65 -0.03
C PRO A 91 5.45 -0.35 1.29
N MET A 92 4.19 0.03 1.16
CA MET A 92 3.25 0.27 2.25
C MET A 92 2.12 -0.77 2.22
N PRO A 93 1.55 -1.10 3.38
CA PRO A 93 0.31 -1.87 3.51
C PRO A 93 -0.81 -1.35 2.60
N VAL A 94 -1.63 -2.30 2.12
CA VAL A 94 -2.75 -2.02 1.20
C VAL A 94 -3.74 -1.04 1.81
N VAL A 95 -3.99 -1.12 3.11
CA VAL A 95 -4.91 -0.21 3.80
C VAL A 95 -4.39 1.23 3.78
N LEU A 96 -3.10 1.42 4.01
CA LEU A 96 -2.48 2.75 4.03
C LEU A 96 -2.47 3.37 2.63
N THR A 97 -2.05 2.62 1.61
CA THR A 97 -2.12 3.10 0.21
C THR A 97 -3.56 3.40 -0.22
N SER A 98 -4.55 2.65 0.26
CA SER A 98 -5.96 2.94 0.03
C SER A 98 -6.40 4.24 0.72
N LEU A 99 -5.98 4.47 1.97
CA LEU A 99 -6.28 5.69 2.71
C LEU A 99 -5.65 6.93 2.05
N VAL A 100 -4.42 6.82 1.53
CA VAL A 100 -3.77 7.89 0.74
C VAL A 100 -4.65 8.26 -0.47
N LEU A 101 -5.10 7.27 -1.23
CA LEU A 101 -5.96 7.50 -2.41
C LEU A 101 -7.32 8.10 -2.00
N TRP A 102 -7.90 7.64 -0.90
CA TRP A 102 -9.16 8.17 -0.36
C TRP A 102 -9.05 9.66 0.03
N LEU A 103 -7.98 10.03 0.74
CA LEU A 103 -7.72 11.42 1.12
C LEU A 103 -7.44 12.33 -0.08
N THR A 104 -6.97 11.76 -1.20
CA THR A 104 -6.70 12.48 -2.45
C THR A 104 -7.95 12.60 -3.35
N LEU A 105 -9.02 11.84 -3.05
CA LEU A 105 -10.12 11.59 -3.99
C LEU A 105 -10.84 12.85 -4.48
N ASN A 106 -11.06 13.84 -3.60
CA ASN A 106 -11.74 15.08 -3.96
C ASN A 106 -10.94 15.91 -4.98
N ASP A 107 -9.64 16.07 -4.77
CA ASP A 107 -8.79 16.83 -5.69
C ASP A 107 -8.45 16.04 -6.95
N PHE A 108 -8.38 14.72 -6.85
CA PHE A 108 -8.36 13.83 -8.00
C PHE A 108 -9.62 14.03 -8.87
N TYR A 109 -10.81 14.10 -8.26
CA TYR A 109 -12.06 14.32 -8.98
C TYR A 109 -12.00 15.64 -9.77
N GLY A 110 -11.64 16.75 -9.13
CA GLY A 110 -11.54 18.04 -9.79
C GLY A 110 -10.49 18.08 -10.92
N ALA A 111 -9.32 17.47 -10.70
CA ALA A 111 -8.28 17.39 -11.72
C ALA A 111 -8.70 16.50 -12.90
N CYS A 112 -9.33 15.34 -12.63
CA CYS A 112 -9.76 14.40 -13.65
C CYS A 112 -10.95 14.96 -14.44
N PHE A 113 -11.85 15.69 -13.78
CA PHE A 113 -12.93 16.42 -14.43
C PHE A 113 -12.41 17.43 -15.45
N LYS A 114 -11.26 18.04 -15.20
CA LYS A 114 -10.55 18.92 -16.15
C LYS A 114 -9.53 18.18 -17.03
N GLN A 115 -9.52 16.85 -17.07
CA GLN A 115 -8.57 16.05 -17.86
C GLN A 115 -7.08 16.36 -17.58
N GLN A 116 -6.75 16.87 -16.40
CA GLN A 116 -5.45 17.53 -16.14
C GLN A 116 -4.27 16.57 -16.02
N PHE A 117 -3.15 16.91 -16.67
CA PHE A 117 -1.88 16.19 -16.57
C PHE A 117 -1.25 16.24 -15.17
N ASN A 118 -1.69 17.14 -14.28
CA ASN A 118 -1.21 17.21 -12.89
C ASN A 118 -1.39 15.88 -12.12
N ILE A 119 -2.38 15.06 -12.51
CA ILE A 119 -2.56 13.70 -11.98
C ILE A 119 -1.35 12.81 -12.33
N ALA A 120 -0.88 12.88 -13.58
CA ALA A 120 0.32 12.17 -14.03
C ALA A 120 1.56 12.70 -13.31
N VAL A 121 1.73 14.02 -13.13
CA VAL A 121 2.87 14.57 -12.36
C VAL A 121 2.91 13.96 -10.96
N ALA A 122 1.79 13.96 -10.23
CA ALA A 122 1.71 13.35 -8.90
C ALA A 122 2.10 11.86 -8.95
N ALA A 123 1.54 11.13 -9.90
CA ALA A 123 1.78 9.70 -10.06
C ALA A 123 3.24 9.37 -10.42
N LEU A 124 3.87 10.15 -11.31
CA LEU A 124 5.24 9.95 -11.78
C LEU A 124 6.25 10.22 -10.67
N VAL A 125 6.05 11.28 -9.86
CA VAL A 125 6.92 11.56 -8.70
C VAL A 125 6.83 10.44 -7.65
N VAL A 126 5.62 9.98 -7.33
CA VAL A 126 5.43 8.82 -6.43
C VAL A 126 6.03 7.55 -7.03
N GLY A 127 5.81 7.33 -8.33
CA GLY A 127 6.33 6.20 -9.08
C GLY A 127 7.85 6.17 -9.07
N ALA A 128 8.52 7.32 -9.19
CA ALA A 128 9.97 7.42 -9.17
C ALA A 128 10.54 6.88 -7.86
N LEU A 129 10.02 7.31 -6.70
CA LEU A 129 10.44 6.75 -5.41
C LEU A 129 10.10 5.26 -5.31
N ALA A 130 8.89 4.86 -5.69
CA ALA A 130 8.47 3.46 -5.62
C ALA A 130 9.36 2.51 -6.45
N MET A 131 9.83 2.96 -7.61
CA MET A 131 10.76 2.20 -8.45
C MET A 131 12.18 2.18 -7.87
N ILE A 132 12.63 3.26 -7.23
CA ILE A 132 13.89 3.29 -6.49
C ILE A 132 13.87 2.27 -5.35
N GLU A 133 12.80 2.21 -4.56
CA GLU A 133 12.62 1.21 -3.49
C GLU A 133 12.68 -0.23 -4.02
N LYS A 134 12.14 -0.45 -5.22
CA LYS A 134 12.14 -1.75 -5.90
C LYS A 134 13.43 -2.07 -6.65
N ARG A 135 14.44 -1.20 -6.58
CA ARG A 135 15.70 -1.33 -7.34
C ARG A 135 15.45 -1.47 -8.85
N ARG A 136 14.56 -0.62 -9.37
CA ARG A 136 14.21 -0.53 -10.79
C ARG A 136 14.58 0.85 -11.32
N GLU A 137 15.88 1.15 -11.32
CA GLU A 137 16.42 2.48 -11.62
C GLU A 137 16.04 2.96 -13.02
N GLY A 138 15.94 2.07 -14.01
CA GLY A 138 15.51 2.44 -15.37
C GLY A 138 14.08 2.95 -15.44
N TRP A 139 13.16 2.37 -14.65
CA TRP A 139 11.78 2.84 -14.56
C TRP A 139 11.68 4.14 -13.75
N ALA A 140 12.47 4.28 -12.69
CA ALA A 140 12.53 5.52 -11.92
C ALA A 140 13.01 6.69 -12.79
N ALA A 141 14.08 6.48 -13.57
CA ALA A 141 14.60 7.46 -14.51
C ALA A 141 13.57 7.82 -15.59
N LEU A 142 12.87 6.82 -16.16
CA LEU A 142 11.82 7.05 -17.15
C LEU A 142 10.71 7.96 -16.60
N PHE A 143 10.24 7.74 -15.37
CA PHE A 143 9.19 8.57 -14.78
C PHE A 143 9.64 10.02 -14.53
N ILE A 144 10.89 10.21 -14.09
CA ILE A 144 11.47 11.55 -13.91
C ILE A 144 11.59 12.26 -15.26
N VAL A 145 12.10 11.57 -16.29
CA VAL A 145 12.26 12.13 -17.64
C VAL A 145 10.91 12.47 -18.27
N ILE A 146 9.94 11.54 -18.28
CA ILE A 146 8.59 11.82 -18.80
C ILE A 146 7.99 13.02 -18.07
N GLY A 147 8.07 13.02 -16.74
CA GLY A 147 7.61 14.15 -15.94
C GLY A 147 8.27 15.44 -16.43
N THR A 148 9.60 15.49 -16.49
CA THR A 148 10.38 16.70 -16.79
C THR A 148 10.13 17.23 -18.21
N PHE A 149 10.19 16.36 -19.22
CA PHE A 149 10.09 16.77 -20.63
C PHE A 149 8.66 17.00 -21.10
N VAL A 150 7.64 16.51 -20.38
CA VAL A 150 6.24 16.90 -20.62
C VAL A 150 5.91 18.17 -19.84
N LYS A 151 6.26 18.20 -18.55
CA LYS A 151 5.95 19.29 -17.63
C LYS A 151 7.07 19.42 -16.60
N ILE A 152 7.89 20.45 -16.72
CA ILE A 152 9.18 20.64 -16.00
C ILE A 152 9.21 20.22 -14.52
N TYR A 153 8.08 20.27 -13.81
CA TYR A 153 7.88 19.73 -12.46
C TYR A 153 8.41 18.32 -12.22
N GLY A 154 8.50 17.43 -13.22
CA GLY A 154 9.08 16.10 -13.02
C GLY A 154 10.54 16.09 -12.52
N ILE A 155 11.28 17.17 -12.77
CA ILE A 155 12.71 17.29 -12.40
C ILE A 155 12.93 17.14 -10.90
N VAL A 156 11.93 17.49 -10.09
CA VAL A 156 11.96 17.36 -8.64
C VAL A 156 12.22 15.93 -8.19
N GLY A 157 11.89 14.91 -8.99
CA GLY A 157 12.19 13.52 -8.69
C GLY A 157 13.69 13.21 -8.59
N LEU A 158 14.57 14.07 -9.12
CA LEU A 158 16.02 14.00 -8.90
C LEU A 158 16.41 14.15 -7.42
N ALA A 159 15.54 14.73 -6.59
CA ALA A 159 15.65 14.73 -5.14
C ALA A 159 15.90 13.31 -4.58
N PHE A 160 15.37 12.28 -5.23
CA PHE A 160 15.53 10.90 -4.79
C PHE A 160 16.88 10.26 -5.20
N PHE A 161 17.74 10.97 -5.93
CA PHE A 161 19.07 10.48 -6.34
C PHE A 161 19.90 9.99 -5.14
N PHE A 162 19.80 10.68 -4.00
CA PHE A 162 20.51 10.32 -2.78
C PHE A 162 20.06 8.97 -2.18
N PHE A 163 18.87 8.47 -2.54
CA PHE A 163 18.33 7.18 -2.11
C PHE A 163 18.63 6.05 -3.11
N VAL A 164 19.17 6.38 -4.28
CA VAL A 164 19.52 5.40 -5.31
C VAL A 164 20.74 4.59 -4.87
N ARG A 165 20.60 3.26 -4.86
CA ARG A 165 21.71 2.35 -4.57
C ARG A 165 22.67 2.20 -5.75
N ARG A 166 22.17 1.98 -6.96
CA ARG A 166 22.98 1.79 -8.18
C ARG A 166 23.06 3.08 -9.00
N LYS A 167 23.79 4.07 -8.46
CA LYS A 167 23.87 5.43 -9.04
C LYS A 167 24.30 5.44 -10.51
N GLY A 168 25.32 4.67 -10.88
CA GLY A 168 25.79 4.59 -12.27
C GLY A 168 24.71 4.10 -13.25
N ARG A 169 23.94 3.07 -12.88
CA ARG A 169 22.80 2.60 -13.71
C ARG A 169 21.72 3.65 -13.83
N PHE A 170 21.38 4.32 -12.73
CA PHE A 170 20.39 5.40 -12.74
C PHE A 170 20.81 6.56 -13.65
N ILE A 171 22.06 7.01 -13.56
CA ILE A 171 22.61 8.07 -14.43
C ILE A 171 22.57 7.64 -15.90
N GLY A 172 22.99 6.41 -16.20
CA GLY A 172 22.93 5.86 -17.57
C GLY A 172 21.51 5.84 -18.14
N TYR A 173 20.52 5.40 -17.35
CA TYR A 173 19.12 5.44 -17.78
C TYR A 173 18.54 6.85 -17.87
N MET A 174 18.93 7.78 -16.98
CA MET A 174 18.56 9.18 -17.10
C MET A 174 19.05 9.77 -18.43
N ALA A 175 20.32 9.53 -18.79
CA ALA A 175 20.89 9.94 -20.06
C ALA A 175 20.17 9.31 -21.26
N LEU A 176 19.98 7.98 -21.24
CA LEU A 176 19.27 7.24 -22.30
C LEU A 176 17.86 7.79 -22.54
N TRP A 177 17.06 7.91 -21.48
CA TRP A 177 15.68 8.37 -21.61
C TRP A 177 15.59 9.85 -21.99
N SER A 178 16.53 10.69 -21.53
CA SER A 178 16.55 12.11 -21.90
C SER A 178 16.92 12.27 -23.38
N ALA A 179 17.91 11.52 -23.87
CA ALA A 179 18.23 11.47 -25.30
C ALA A 179 17.03 10.98 -26.11
N MET A 180 16.34 9.93 -25.66
CA MET A 180 15.13 9.46 -26.32
C MET A 180 14.02 10.52 -26.32
N ALA A 181 13.75 11.20 -25.20
CA ALA A 181 12.72 12.24 -25.12
C ALA A 181 13.02 13.47 -26.01
N LEU A 182 14.30 13.79 -26.19
CA LEU A 182 14.75 14.90 -27.04
C LEU A 182 14.76 14.55 -28.53
N LEU A 183 15.11 13.30 -28.87
CA LEU A 183 15.38 12.90 -30.25
C LEU A 183 14.23 12.12 -30.90
N LEU A 184 13.31 11.52 -30.12
CA LEU A 184 12.18 10.77 -30.66
C LEU A 184 11.33 11.57 -31.69
N PRO A 185 11.06 12.88 -31.48
CA PRO A 185 10.32 13.65 -32.48
C PRO A 185 11.02 13.76 -33.84
N LEU A 186 12.36 13.69 -33.89
CA LEU A 186 13.14 13.77 -35.14
C LEU A 186 12.87 12.61 -36.11
N LEU A 187 12.21 11.55 -35.67
CA LEU A 187 11.76 10.48 -36.57
C LEU A 187 10.63 10.94 -37.51
N PHE A 188 9.95 12.05 -37.18
CA PHE A 188 8.74 12.51 -37.87
C PHE A 188 8.81 13.95 -38.35
N VAL A 189 9.64 14.79 -37.73
CA VAL A 189 9.74 16.22 -38.05
C VAL A 189 11.20 16.63 -38.29
N SER A 190 11.40 17.76 -38.98
CA SER A 190 12.75 18.26 -39.26
C SER A 190 13.47 18.75 -37.98
N PRO A 191 14.81 18.67 -37.92
CA PRO A 191 15.58 19.21 -36.81
C PRO A 191 15.33 20.71 -36.56
N GLU A 192 15.19 21.49 -37.63
CA GLU A 192 14.92 22.93 -37.58
C GLU A 192 13.58 23.23 -36.91
N TYR A 193 12.53 22.50 -37.29
CA TYR A 193 11.22 22.62 -36.67
C TYR A 193 11.28 22.20 -35.19
N LEU A 194 11.90 21.06 -34.85
CA LEU A 194 11.93 20.59 -33.48
C LEU A 194 12.66 21.55 -32.53
N TRP A 195 13.81 22.10 -32.96
CA TRP A 195 14.56 23.07 -32.15
C TRP A 195 13.78 24.37 -31.96
N SER A 196 13.06 24.83 -32.98
CA SER A 196 12.20 26.01 -32.83
C SER A 196 11.06 25.76 -31.84
N GLN A 197 10.50 24.54 -31.79
CA GLN A 197 9.49 24.19 -30.79
C GLN A 197 10.05 24.12 -29.35
N TYR A 198 11.25 23.59 -29.14
CA TYR A 198 11.88 23.63 -27.81
C TYR A 198 12.19 25.07 -27.34
N ALA A 199 12.63 25.94 -28.26
CA ALA A 199 12.83 27.36 -27.97
C ALA A 199 11.51 28.06 -27.62
N ALA A 200 10.45 27.80 -28.40
CA ALA A 200 9.11 28.32 -28.14
C ALA A 200 8.53 27.83 -26.80
N TRP A 201 8.75 26.57 -26.44
CA TRP A 201 8.35 26.04 -25.13
C TRP A 201 9.03 26.77 -23.97
N ALA A 202 10.33 27.03 -24.10
CA ALA A 202 11.08 27.78 -23.09
C ALA A 202 10.55 29.21 -22.93
N ALA A 203 10.21 29.87 -24.05
CA ALA A 203 9.61 31.20 -24.04
C ALA A 203 8.20 31.19 -23.41
N ASP A 204 7.35 30.22 -23.76
CA ASP A 204 6.01 30.04 -23.19
C ASP A 204 6.04 29.89 -21.66
N ILE A 205 6.95 29.07 -21.13
CA ILE A 205 7.09 28.89 -19.68
C ILE A 205 7.41 30.23 -18.98
N VAL A 206 8.28 31.06 -19.56
CA VAL A 206 8.66 32.35 -19.00
C VAL A 206 7.50 33.33 -19.07
N GLN A 207 6.84 33.43 -20.22
CA GLN A 207 5.67 34.32 -20.42
C GLN A 207 4.54 33.96 -19.44
N LYS A 208 4.17 32.68 -19.37
CA LYS A 208 3.12 32.18 -18.50
C LYS A 208 3.38 32.46 -17.02
N ASN A 209 4.63 32.38 -16.58
CA ASN A 209 5.00 32.74 -15.21
C ASN A 209 4.66 34.20 -14.89
N GLY A 210 4.84 35.12 -15.83
CA GLY A 210 4.43 36.51 -15.68
C GLY A 210 2.91 36.68 -15.61
N GLU A 211 2.17 36.05 -16.53
CA GLU A 211 0.70 36.11 -16.57
C GLU A 211 0.04 35.56 -15.30
N ASN A 212 0.68 34.58 -14.64
CA ASN A 212 0.16 33.96 -13.43
C ASN A 212 0.19 34.87 -12.20
N MET A 213 1.00 35.94 -12.17
CA MET A 213 1.31 36.67 -10.93
C MET A 213 0.07 37.08 -10.10
N PHE A 214 -0.93 37.69 -10.74
CA PHE A 214 -2.19 38.14 -10.11
C PHE A 214 -3.44 37.47 -10.69
N CYS A 215 -3.28 36.44 -11.53
CA CYS A 215 -4.43 35.73 -12.08
C CYS A 215 -5.25 35.07 -10.96
N ALA A 216 -6.57 35.18 -11.04
CA ALA A 216 -7.46 34.65 -10.01
C ALA A 216 -7.37 33.11 -9.93
N TYR A 217 -7.33 32.44 -11.08
CA TYR A 217 -7.44 30.99 -11.17
C TYR A 217 -6.10 30.24 -11.22
N THR A 218 -4.99 30.97 -11.30
CA THR A 218 -3.63 30.45 -11.16
C THR A 218 -2.91 31.15 -10.00
N ASN A 219 -1.66 30.77 -9.75
CA ASN A 219 -0.90 31.18 -8.58
C ASN A 219 -1.66 31.00 -7.25
N ILE A 220 -2.40 29.89 -7.13
CA ILE A 220 -3.04 29.44 -5.89
C ILE A 220 -1.98 28.69 -5.07
N SER A 221 -0.93 29.38 -4.68
CA SER A 221 0.26 28.84 -4.01
C SER A 221 0.61 29.72 -2.79
N LEU A 222 1.65 29.35 -2.02
CA LEU A 222 2.11 30.21 -0.92
C LEU A 222 2.67 31.54 -1.48
N VAL A 223 3.43 31.44 -2.56
CA VAL A 223 3.99 32.59 -3.27
C VAL A 223 2.87 33.51 -3.74
N GLY A 224 1.83 32.95 -4.36
CA GLY A 224 0.65 33.71 -4.76
C GLY A 224 -0.16 34.26 -3.59
N CYS A 225 -0.22 33.55 -2.47
CA CYS A 225 -0.87 34.05 -1.24
C CYS A 225 -0.18 35.33 -0.74
N VAL A 226 1.16 35.30 -0.58
CA VAL A 226 1.92 36.48 -0.17
C VAL A 226 1.77 37.62 -1.19
N ARG A 227 1.79 37.32 -2.49
CA ARG A 227 1.64 38.31 -3.56
C ARG A 227 0.26 38.97 -3.56
N LYS A 228 -0.81 38.17 -3.51
CA LYS A 228 -2.18 38.67 -3.52
C LYS A 228 -2.55 39.43 -2.24
N ILE A 229 -2.00 39.03 -1.08
CA ILE A 229 -2.18 39.76 0.20
C ILE A 229 -1.40 41.06 0.22
N SER A 230 -0.13 41.06 -0.21
CA SER A 230 0.70 42.26 -0.21
C SER A 230 0.32 43.28 -1.29
N GLY A 231 -0.35 42.83 -2.37
CA GLY A 231 -0.65 43.65 -3.54
C GLY A 231 0.58 44.11 -4.32
N SER A 232 1.77 43.61 -4.00
CA SER A 232 3.03 44.09 -4.59
C SER A 232 3.44 43.27 -5.81
N PRO A 233 3.54 43.87 -7.01
CA PRO A 233 4.09 43.21 -8.18
C PRO A 233 5.63 43.15 -8.15
N ALA A 234 6.28 44.03 -7.38
CA ALA A 234 7.68 44.37 -7.56
C ALA A 234 8.69 43.36 -6.98
N TYR A 235 8.31 42.61 -5.94
CA TYR A 235 9.25 41.69 -5.31
C TYR A 235 9.38 40.38 -6.10
N SER A 236 10.54 39.74 -6.02
CA SER A 236 10.79 38.44 -6.66
C SER A 236 10.26 37.28 -5.82
N ASP A 237 9.54 36.34 -6.46
CA ASP A 237 9.09 35.09 -5.83
C ASP A 237 10.24 34.28 -5.23
N LEU A 238 11.47 34.48 -5.73
CA LEU A 238 12.69 33.86 -5.20
C LEU A 238 12.94 34.17 -3.72
N LEU A 239 12.46 35.31 -3.21
CA LEU A 239 12.55 35.65 -1.79
C LEU A 239 11.81 34.64 -0.88
N ILE A 240 10.83 33.93 -1.44
CA ILE A 240 10.06 32.89 -0.73
C ILE A 240 10.60 31.50 -1.10
N ILE A 241 10.87 31.27 -2.40
CA ILE A 241 11.28 29.97 -2.92
C ILE A 241 12.68 29.58 -2.42
N VAL A 242 13.65 30.49 -2.40
CA VAL A 242 15.03 30.18 -2.01
C VAL A 242 15.11 29.75 -0.54
N PRO A 243 14.55 30.48 0.45
CA PRO A 243 14.53 30.00 1.83
C PRO A 243 13.83 28.65 1.97
N ALA A 244 12.69 28.44 1.30
CA ALA A 244 11.99 27.15 1.35
C ALA A 244 12.83 26.00 0.79
N MET A 245 13.55 26.26 -0.31
CA MET A 245 14.48 25.29 -0.89
C MET A 245 15.65 25.00 0.03
N VAL A 246 16.23 26.00 0.70
CA VAL A 246 17.26 25.80 1.74
C VAL A 246 16.71 24.93 2.87
N LEU A 247 15.51 25.22 3.38
CA LEU A 247 14.89 24.42 4.44
C LEU A 247 14.72 22.94 4.03
N PHE A 248 14.26 22.71 2.80
CA PHE A 248 14.14 21.36 2.24
C PHE A 248 15.51 20.69 2.11
N LEU A 249 16.51 21.38 1.53
CA LEU A 249 17.85 20.84 1.27
C LEU A 249 18.62 20.50 2.54
N LEU A 250 18.45 21.26 3.62
CA LEU A 250 19.04 20.96 4.93
C LEU A 250 18.60 19.59 5.46
N SER A 251 17.45 19.07 5.03
CA SER A 251 17.01 17.72 5.40
C SER A 251 18.00 16.65 4.96
N TYR A 252 18.69 16.84 3.82
CA TYR A 252 19.69 15.89 3.31
C TYR A 252 20.93 15.78 4.19
N LEU A 253 21.18 16.71 5.13
CA LEU A 253 22.32 16.58 6.05
C LEU A 253 22.18 15.35 6.98
N ARG A 254 20.96 14.84 7.18
CA ARG A 254 20.68 13.66 8.02
C ARG A 254 20.90 12.33 7.30
N THR A 255 22.09 12.11 6.77
CA THR A 255 22.46 10.90 5.99
C THR A 255 22.18 9.58 6.72
N GLY A 256 22.36 9.54 8.04
CA GLY A 256 22.05 8.36 8.87
C GLY A 256 20.58 7.94 8.83
N GLN A 257 19.66 8.84 8.47
CA GLN A 257 18.23 8.57 8.39
C GLN A 257 17.79 8.04 7.02
N TYR A 258 18.65 8.11 5.99
CA TYR A 258 18.30 7.72 4.62
C TYR A 258 17.89 6.27 4.47
N LYS A 259 18.37 5.39 5.37
CA LYS A 259 18.03 3.96 5.38
C LYS A 259 16.56 3.70 5.77
N HIS A 260 15.91 4.65 6.44
CA HIS A 260 14.54 4.51 6.92
C HIS A 260 13.51 4.87 5.84
N PHE A 261 12.53 3.99 5.63
CA PHE A 261 11.53 4.19 4.58
C PHE A 261 10.58 5.33 4.92
N SER A 262 10.19 5.48 6.19
CA SER A 262 9.39 6.60 6.67
C SER A 262 10.07 7.96 6.49
N TYR A 263 11.41 8.05 6.56
CA TYR A 263 12.15 9.26 6.21
C TYR A 263 11.98 9.60 4.73
N ARG A 264 12.17 8.62 3.84
CA ARG A 264 12.03 8.79 2.38
C ARG A 264 10.58 9.11 1.97
N LEU A 265 9.58 8.55 2.67
CA LEU A 265 8.17 8.92 2.50
C LEU A 265 7.89 10.36 2.94
N THR A 266 8.49 10.82 4.04
CA THR A 266 8.33 12.23 4.48
C THR A 266 8.98 13.19 3.48
N MET A 267 10.13 12.82 2.91
CA MET A 267 10.75 13.56 1.81
C MET A 267 9.83 13.63 0.58
N LEU A 268 9.21 12.51 0.18
CA LEU A 268 8.23 12.47 -0.91
C LEU A 268 7.01 13.35 -0.63
N ALA A 269 6.43 13.28 0.58
CA ALA A 269 5.30 14.12 0.97
C ALA A 269 5.66 15.60 0.91
N SER A 270 6.82 15.99 1.47
CA SER A 270 7.33 17.35 1.42
C SER A 270 7.55 17.83 -0.01
N LEU A 271 8.11 16.98 -0.88
CA LEU A 271 8.37 17.29 -2.29
C LEU A 271 7.07 17.52 -3.08
N LEU A 272 6.06 16.67 -2.89
CA LEU A 272 4.75 16.82 -3.54
C LEU A 272 4.05 18.12 -3.11
N LEU A 273 4.13 18.48 -1.83
CA LEU A 273 3.64 19.76 -1.34
C LEU A 273 4.45 20.94 -1.92
N PHE A 274 5.77 20.80 -2.02
CA PHE A 274 6.67 21.84 -2.53
C PHE A 274 6.32 22.25 -3.97
N ILE A 275 6.03 21.28 -4.85
CA ILE A 275 5.66 21.52 -6.26
C ILE A 275 4.50 22.52 -6.38
N VAL A 276 3.51 22.44 -5.47
CA VAL A 276 2.31 23.28 -5.52
C VAL A 276 2.52 24.59 -4.76
N LEU A 277 3.17 24.54 -3.60
CA LEU A 277 3.31 25.71 -2.72
C LEU A 277 4.26 26.78 -3.27
N PHE A 278 5.26 26.37 -4.05
CA PHE A 278 6.33 27.23 -4.53
C PHE A 278 6.36 27.34 -6.06
N SER A 279 5.17 27.25 -6.68
CA SER A 279 4.98 27.45 -8.13
C SER A 279 3.89 28.48 -8.40
N SER A 280 4.17 29.40 -9.33
CA SER A 280 3.18 30.35 -9.85
C SER A 280 2.14 29.68 -10.75
N GLY A 281 2.46 28.54 -11.35
CA GLY A 281 1.56 27.74 -12.19
C GLY A 281 0.53 26.91 -11.42
N SER A 282 0.45 27.05 -10.10
CA SER A 282 -0.48 26.29 -9.26
C SER A 282 -1.92 26.79 -9.41
N GLU A 283 -2.80 25.88 -9.78
CA GLU A 283 -4.25 26.09 -9.96
C GLU A 283 -5.03 25.07 -9.12
N HIS A 284 -6.35 25.16 -9.07
CA HIS A 284 -7.19 24.22 -8.30
C HIS A 284 -6.92 22.75 -8.63
N SER A 285 -6.75 22.41 -9.90
CA SER A 285 -6.42 21.04 -10.36
C SER A 285 -5.01 20.60 -10.01
N GLY A 286 -4.08 21.54 -9.74
CA GLY A 286 -2.72 21.24 -9.31
C GLY A 286 -2.66 20.65 -7.89
N TYR A 287 -3.66 20.94 -7.06
CA TYR A 287 -3.71 20.45 -5.67
C TYR A 287 -3.87 18.94 -5.53
N VAL A 288 -4.19 18.19 -6.59
CA VAL A 288 -4.11 16.72 -6.56
C VAL A 288 -2.70 16.24 -6.14
N ILE A 289 -1.65 16.99 -6.53
CA ILE A 289 -0.26 16.71 -6.14
C ILE A 289 -0.08 16.94 -4.63
N ALA A 290 -0.53 18.09 -4.11
CA ALA A 290 -0.44 18.44 -2.69
C ALA A 290 -1.31 17.54 -1.80
N ALA A 291 -2.51 17.17 -2.24
CA ALA A 291 -3.41 16.25 -1.55
C ALA A 291 -2.83 14.84 -1.45
N LEU A 292 -2.13 14.38 -2.49
CA LEU A 292 -1.38 13.13 -2.44
C LEU A 292 -0.23 13.20 -1.43
N GLY A 293 0.49 14.34 -1.39
CA GLY A 293 1.51 14.62 -0.38
C GLY A 293 0.95 14.60 1.04
N MET A 294 -0.20 15.25 1.27
CA MET A 294 -0.95 15.21 2.53
C MET A 294 -1.36 13.78 2.91
N GLY A 295 -1.88 12.99 1.97
CA GLY A 295 -2.25 11.60 2.20
C GLY A 295 -1.05 10.76 2.66
N ILE A 296 0.09 10.88 1.96
CA ILE A 296 1.33 10.18 2.32
C ILE A 296 1.84 10.63 3.69
N TRP A 297 1.83 11.94 3.96
CA TRP A 297 2.17 12.49 5.28
C TRP A 297 1.29 11.87 6.38
N TRP A 298 -0.03 11.79 6.16
CA TRP A 298 -0.99 11.31 7.15
C TRP A 298 -0.82 9.83 7.55
N VAL A 299 -0.47 8.98 6.59
CA VAL A 299 -0.25 7.54 6.84
C VAL A 299 1.12 7.24 7.46
N ASN A 300 2.03 8.21 7.42
CA ASN A 300 3.40 8.05 7.89
C ASN A 300 3.57 8.42 9.38
N PHE A 301 2.64 7.99 10.23
CA PHE A 301 2.67 8.19 11.68
C PHE A 301 2.35 6.88 12.42
N PRO A 302 3.18 6.45 13.39
CA PRO A 302 2.95 5.21 14.11
C PRO A 302 1.72 5.29 15.03
N PRO A 303 1.01 4.19 15.34
CA PRO A 303 -0.03 4.21 16.38
C PRO A 303 0.58 4.14 17.81
N PRO A 304 0.10 4.90 18.82
CA PRO A 304 -0.94 5.93 18.80
C PRO A 304 -0.29 7.34 18.74
N ALA A 305 0.37 7.70 17.65
CA ALA A 305 1.21 8.91 17.58
C ALA A 305 0.55 10.12 16.90
N ARG A 306 -0.79 10.17 16.82
CA ARG A 306 -1.49 11.35 16.27
C ARG A 306 -1.93 12.26 17.41
N GLY A 307 -1.24 13.38 17.57
CA GLY A 307 -1.63 14.43 18.50
C GLY A 307 -2.73 15.33 17.94
N ARG A 308 -3.13 16.31 18.74
CA ARG A 308 -4.13 17.32 18.34
C ARG A 308 -3.68 18.10 17.11
N LEU A 309 -2.38 18.42 17.02
CA LEU A 309 -1.81 19.18 15.91
C LEU A 309 -2.02 18.48 14.57
N GLU A 310 -1.67 17.20 14.46
CA GLU A 310 -1.79 16.44 13.21
C GLU A 310 -3.25 16.35 12.76
N TRP A 311 -4.18 16.11 13.68
CA TRP A 311 -5.61 16.12 13.39
C TRP A 311 -6.10 17.49 12.91
N THR A 312 -5.71 18.57 13.58
CA THR A 312 -6.05 19.93 13.17
C THR A 312 -5.53 20.24 11.78
N LEU A 313 -4.27 19.91 11.48
CA LEU A 313 -3.67 20.13 10.16
C LEU A 313 -4.39 19.34 9.06
N LEU A 314 -4.73 18.07 9.32
CA LEU A 314 -5.50 17.26 8.38
C LEU A 314 -6.88 17.88 8.13
N LEU A 315 -7.61 18.25 9.18
CA LEU A 315 -8.97 18.80 9.05
C LEU A 315 -8.96 20.13 8.29
N LEU A 316 -7.96 21.00 8.53
CA LEU A 316 -7.79 22.25 7.78
C LEU A 316 -7.47 22.00 6.30
N ALA A 317 -6.61 21.02 6.00
CA ALA A 317 -6.26 20.69 4.61
C ALA A 317 -7.43 20.01 3.87
N LEU A 318 -8.19 19.16 4.54
CA LEU A 318 -9.45 18.61 4.01
C LEU A 318 -10.46 19.73 3.77
N PHE A 319 -10.66 20.63 4.74
CA PHE A 319 -11.51 21.80 4.55
C PHE A 319 -11.07 22.64 3.34
N ALA A 320 -9.78 22.92 3.18
CA ALA A 320 -9.26 23.63 2.01
C ALA A 320 -9.53 22.88 0.69
N SER A 321 -9.47 21.55 0.69
CA SER A 321 -9.78 20.71 -0.48
C SER A 321 -11.27 20.79 -0.84
N PHE A 322 -12.16 20.74 0.15
CA PHE A 322 -13.61 20.77 -0.03
C PHE A 322 -14.22 22.18 -0.09
N SER A 323 -13.45 23.21 0.25
CA SER A 323 -13.93 24.60 0.43
C SER A 323 -14.72 25.15 -0.76
N TYR A 324 -14.32 24.82 -2.00
CA TYR A 324 -15.03 25.22 -3.22
C TYR A 324 -16.47 24.65 -3.31
N ASN A 325 -16.70 23.47 -2.74
CA ASN A 325 -18.00 22.80 -2.73
C ASN A 325 -18.85 23.18 -1.50
N LEU A 326 -18.21 23.59 -0.40
CA LEU A 326 -18.88 23.85 0.89
C LEU A 326 -19.29 25.32 1.08
N LEU A 327 -18.55 26.25 0.49
CA LEU A 327 -18.75 27.68 0.72
C LEU A 327 -19.56 28.33 -0.41
N PRO A 328 -20.37 29.38 -0.13
CA PRO A 328 -21.06 30.13 -1.17
C PRO A 328 -20.08 30.69 -2.21
N THR A 329 -20.37 30.51 -3.50
CA THR A 329 -19.41 30.79 -4.59
C THR A 329 -18.87 32.22 -4.56
N LYS A 330 -19.71 33.22 -4.25
CA LYS A 330 -19.28 34.63 -4.13
C LYS A 330 -18.26 34.82 -3.01
N PHE A 331 -18.53 34.23 -1.85
CA PHE A 331 -17.62 34.28 -0.69
C PHE A 331 -16.31 33.53 -0.98
N TYR A 332 -16.41 32.33 -1.54
CA TYR A 332 -15.25 31.53 -1.92
C TYR A 332 -14.32 32.29 -2.87
N ARG A 333 -14.89 32.89 -3.93
CA ARG A 333 -14.10 33.67 -4.90
C ARG A 333 -13.54 34.95 -4.29
N GLY A 334 -14.35 35.69 -3.54
CA GLY A 334 -13.96 36.97 -2.93
C GLY A 334 -12.93 36.85 -1.81
N VAL A 335 -12.77 35.67 -1.21
CA VAL A 335 -11.86 35.46 -0.06
C VAL A 335 -10.81 34.40 -0.38
N PHE A 336 -11.19 33.16 -0.65
CA PHE A 336 -10.25 32.06 -0.78
C PHE A 336 -9.44 32.12 -2.08
N VAL A 337 -10.10 32.44 -3.20
CA VAL A 337 -9.43 32.57 -4.51
C VAL A 337 -8.66 33.89 -4.58
N ALA A 338 -9.29 35.00 -4.17
CA ALA A 338 -8.69 36.33 -4.17
C ALA A 338 -7.34 36.37 -3.45
N TYR A 339 -7.20 35.68 -2.31
CA TYR A 339 -5.97 35.68 -1.52
C TYR A 339 -5.22 34.34 -1.54
N ALA A 340 -5.57 33.40 -2.42
CA ALA A 340 -4.95 32.08 -2.51
C ALA A 340 -4.84 31.31 -1.17
N LEU A 341 -5.82 31.50 -0.27
CA LEU A 341 -5.79 30.97 1.12
C LEU A 341 -5.81 29.45 1.20
N ARG A 342 -6.22 28.78 0.12
CA ARG A 342 -6.17 27.33 -0.01
C ARG A 342 -4.77 26.76 0.25
N SER A 343 -3.72 27.52 -0.03
CA SER A 343 -2.32 27.11 0.16
C SER A 343 -1.91 26.97 1.63
N LEU A 344 -2.53 27.71 2.55
CA LEU A 344 -2.05 27.85 3.94
C LEU A 344 -2.08 26.53 4.74
N PRO A 345 -3.15 25.71 4.71
CA PRO A 345 -3.13 24.43 5.41
C PRO A 345 -2.08 23.46 4.88
N PHE A 346 -1.88 23.43 3.55
CA PHE A 346 -0.84 22.60 2.93
C PHE A 346 0.57 23.11 3.27
N PHE A 347 0.77 24.43 3.39
CA PHE A 347 2.02 25.01 3.86
C PHE A 347 2.31 24.63 5.32
N ALA A 348 1.29 24.64 6.19
CA ALA A 348 1.45 24.20 7.57
C ALA A 348 1.84 22.71 7.67
N ILE A 349 1.26 21.85 6.81
CA ILE A 349 1.69 20.45 6.68
C ILE A 349 3.13 20.35 6.16
N TRP A 350 3.51 21.19 5.19
CA TRP A 350 4.88 21.21 4.66
C TRP A 350 5.89 21.59 5.74
N LEU A 351 5.63 22.64 6.53
CA LEU A 351 6.46 23.01 7.68
C LEU A 351 6.54 21.88 8.71
N HIS A 352 5.43 21.18 8.95
CA HIS A 352 5.43 20.01 9.81
C HIS A 352 6.32 18.88 9.24
N CYS A 353 6.31 18.64 7.93
CA CYS A 353 7.22 17.69 7.28
C CYS A 353 8.68 18.11 7.49
N ILE A 354 9.03 19.38 7.27
CA ILE A 354 10.39 19.89 7.49
C ILE A 354 10.82 19.67 8.95
N ARG A 355 9.97 20.02 9.93
CA ARG A 355 10.23 19.77 11.35
C ARG A 355 10.52 18.29 11.64
N ARG A 356 9.72 17.38 11.08
CA ARG A 356 9.93 15.93 11.22
C ARG A 356 11.25 15.50 10.61
N LEU A 357 11.52 15.90 9.36
CA LEU A 357 12.77 15.59 8.65
C LEU A 357 14.00 16.04 9.44
N TRP A 358 13.93 17.16 10.14
CA TRP A 358 15.04 17.70 10.90
C TRP A 358 15.19 17.10 12.30
N ARG A 359 14.11 16.70 12.97
CA ARG A 359 14.15 16.37 14.40
C ARG A 359 13.78 14.93 14.75
N GLU A 360 12.99 14.25 13.93
CA GLU A 360 12.52 12.89 14.24
C GLU A 360 13.63 11.85 14.06
N ASP A 361 13.58 10.78 14.84
CA ASP A 361 14.35 9.57 14.58
C ASP A 361 13.45 8.53 13.91
N PHE A 362 13.62 8.38 12.60
CA PHE A 362 12.77 7.51 11.78
C PHE A 362 13.08 6.02 11.98
N ALA A 363 14.14 5.67 12.72
CA ALA A 363 14.37 4.30 13.16
C ALA A 363 13.21 3.79 14.02
N VAL A 364 12.77 4.62 14.97
CA VAL A 364 11.62 4.31 15.84
C VAL A 364 10.34 4.24 15.01
N THR A 365 10.15 5.19 14.10
CA THR A 365 8.96 5.28 13.25
C THR A 365 8.80 4.07 12.34
N ASP A 366 9.87 3.62 11.68
CA ASP A 366 9.85 2.41 10.83
C ASP A 366 9.47 1.16 11.63
N VAL A 367 10.07 0.98 12.82
CA VAL A 367 9.79 -0.17 13.70
C VAL A 367 8.32 -0.19 14.12
N LEU A 368 7.77 0.97 14.50
CA LEU A 368 6.39 1.07 14.97
C LEU A 368 5.37 0.93 13.83
N LEU A 369 5.72 1.36 12.62
CA LEU A 369 4.88 1.20 11.42
C LEU A 369 5.00 -0.18 10.77
N ASP A 370 5.91 -1.04 11.26
CA ASP A 370 6.28 -2.32 10.65
C ASP A 370 6.63 -2.18 9.15
N TYR A 371 7.16 -1.01 8.77
CA TYR A 371 7.70 -0.82 7.44
C TYR A 371 8.94 -1.68 7.33
N LYS A 372 8.97 -2.55 6.31
CA LYS A 372 10.12 -3.43 6.07
C LYS A 372 11.38 -2.59 5.96
N THR A 373 12.22 -2.64 6.99
CA THR A 373 13.65 -2.39 6.83
C THR A 373 14.16 -3.46 5.85
N LEU A 374 14.94 -3.04 4.86
CA LEU A 374 15.63 -3.99 3.97
C LEU A 374 16.37 -4.99 4.86
N PRO A 375 16.24 -6.32 4.64
CA PRO A 375 16.76 -7.31 5.56
C PRO A 375 18.26 -7.09 5.76
N ALA A 376 18.66 -7.06 7.03
CA ALA A 376 20.05 -7.12 7.46
C ALA A 376 20.24 -8.45 8.21
N ALA A 377 21.31 -9.17 7.84
CA ALA A 377 22.00 -10.24 8.57
C ALA A 377 21.26 -11.54 8.97
N ASP A 378 19.93 -11.58 9.08
CA ASP A 378 19.22 -12.79 9.55
C ASP A 378 18.95 -13.86 8.46
N GLU A 379 19.36 -13.61 7.21
CA GLU A 379 19.22 -14.59 6.12
C GLU A 379 20.21 -15.77 6.27
N ALA A 380 21.35 -15.58 6.94
CA ALA A 380 22.38 -16.62 7.11
C ALA A 380 21.98 -17.73 8.10
N ALA A 381 21.10 -17.45 9.08
CA ALA A 381 20.65 -18.46 10.04
C ALA A 381 19.52 -19.36 9.48
N ASN A 382 18.85 -18.91 8.41
CA ASN A 382 17.67 -19.58 7.83
C ASN A 382 18.00 -20.52 6.66
N GLU A 383 19.25 -20.54 6.19
CA GLU A 383 19.73 -21.43 5.13
C GLU A 383 19.94 -22.88 5.61
N ALA A 384 20.02 -23.12 6.92
CA ALA A 384 20.31 -24.44 7.49
C ALA A 384 19.07 -25.35 7.71
N ALA A 385 17.85 -24.90 7.40
CA ALA A 385 16.61 -25.61 7.73
C ALA A 385 15.72 -25.86 6.50
N GLU A 386 16.26 -26.41 5.42
CA GLU A 386 15.45 -26.79 4.26
C GLU A 386 14.42 -27.87 4.61
N SER A 387 13.22 -27.73 4.04
CA SER A 387 12.18 -28.76 4.14
C SER A 387 12.60 -29.99 3.35
N ARG A 388 12.63 -31.15 4.03
CA ARG A 388 12.94 -32.45 3.43
C ARG A 388 11.82 -33.45 3.69
N PRO A 389 11.71 -34.52 2.88
CA PRO A 389 10.86 -35.65 3.22
C PRO A 389 11.29 -36.33 4.53
N ALA A 390 10.32 -36.85 5.28
CA ALA A 390 10.52 -37.53 6.55
C ALA A 390 11.10 -38.93 6.35
N ARG A 391 12.08 -39.28 7.17
CA ARG A 391 12.75 -40.59 7.21
C ARG A 391 12.17 -41.46 8.33
N PRO A 392 12.34 -42.79 8.29
CA PRO A 392 12.00 -43.64 9.44
C PRO A 392 12.69 -43.13 10.71
N GLY A 393 11.95 -43.07 11.82
CA GLY A 393 12.43 -42.55 13.10
C GLY A 393 12.37 -41.03 13.27
N ASP A 394 12.05 -40.25 12.22
CA ASP A 394 11.76 -38.82 12.40
C ASP A 394 10.53 -38.62 13.30
N GLY A 395 10.57 -37.54 14.07
CA GLY A 395 9.50 -37.16 14.98
C GLY A 395 8.49 -36.18 14.39
N LEU A 396 7.29 -36.15 14.95
CA LEU A 396 6.27 -35.13 14.71
C LEU A 396 5.62 -34.69 16.03
N ASP A 397 5.66 -33.39 16.30
CA ASP A 397 4.98 -32.81 17.46
C ASP A 397 3.54 -32.44 17.10
N ILE A 398 2.58 -32.83 17.95
CA ILE A 398 1.16 -32.47 17.84
C ILE A 398 0.86 -31.46 18.95
N VAL A 399 0.60 -30.21 18.59
CA VAL A 399 0.31 -29.14 19.54
C VAL A 399 -1.20 -28.94 19.68
N CYS A 400 -1.73 -29.08 20.89
CA CYS A 400 -3.14 -28.88 21.22
C CYS A 400 -3.33 -27.76 22.25
N PRO A 401 -3.93 -26.61 21.89
CA PRO A 401 -4.26 -25.56 22.84
C PRO A 401 -5.54 -25.95 23.60
N CYS A 402 -5.56 -25.71 24.91
CA CYS A 402 -6.66 -26.09 25.79
C CYS A 402 -7.06 -24.92 26.69
N TYR A 403 -8.35 -24.58 26.68
CA TYR A 403 -8.95 -23.60 27.59
C TYR A 403 -10.36 -24.06 27.99
N ASN A 404 -10.60 -24.27 29.28
CA ASN A 404 -11.88 -24.77 29.82
C ASN A 404 -12.40 -26.02 29.06
N PRO A 405 -11.66 -27.13 29.06
CA PRO A 405 -12.06 -28.31 28.31
C PRO A 405 -13.35 -28.93 28.87
N ALA A 406 -14.08 -29.64 28.01
CA ALA A 406 -15.27 -30.39 28.44
C ALA A 406 -14.91 -31.54 29.40
N PRO A 407 -15.84 -31.96 30.27
CA PRO A 407 -15.64 -33.15 31.10
C PRO A 407 -15.26 -34.37 30.25
N GLY A 408 -14.27 -35.14 30.70
CA GLY A 408 -13.80 -36.33 29.98
C GLY A 408 -12.93 -36.07 28.74
N PHE A 409 -12.37 -34.86 28.57
CA PHE A 409 -11.47 -34.58 27.44
C PHE A 409 -10.20 -35.44 27.46
N VAL A 410 -9.63 -35.75 28.64
CA VAL A 410 -8.40 -36.55 28.78
C VAL A 410 -8.52 -37.93 28.10
N PRO A 411 -9.50 -38.78 28.46
CA PRO A 411 -9.64 -40.08 27.79
C PRO A 411 -10.01 -39.96 26.31
N ALA A 412 -10.72 -38.90 25.89
CA ALA A 412 -11.01 -38.66 24.48
C ALA A 412 -9.75 -38.32 23.68
N LEU A 413 -8.92 -37.41 24.21
CA LEU A 413 -7.64 -37.02 23.62
C LEU A 413 -6.67 -38.19 23.53
N ALA A 414 -6.54 -38.97 24.61
CA ALA A 414 -5.69 -40.16 24.65
C ALA A 414 -6.08 -41.20 23.58
N ARG A 415 -7.38 -41.43 23.38
CA ARG A 415 -7.87 -42.34 22.32
C ARG A 415 -7.51 -41.84 20.92
N SER A 416 -7.77 -40.56 20.63
CA SER A 416 -7.46 -39.98 19.32
C SER A 416 -5.95 -39.95 19.07
N TYR A 417 -5.14 -39.69 20.10
CA TYR A 417 -3.69 -39.74 20.00
C TYR A 417 -3.18 -41.17 19.73
N ALA A 418 -3.69 -42.16 20.47
CA ALA A 418 -3.34 -43.57 20.26
C ALA A 418 -3.72 -44.07 18.86
N GLU A 419 -4.89 -43.64 18.35
CA GLU A 419 -5.33 -43.92 16.99
C GLU A 419 -4.33 -43.37 15.95
N LEU A 420 -3.83 -42.14 16.13
CA LEU A 420 -2.81 -41.56 15.24
C LEU A 420 -1.46 -42.29 15.34
N CYS A 421 -1.01 -42.61 16.56
CA CYS A 421 0.22 -43.37 16.76
C CYS A 421 0.18 -44.73 16.05
N ALA A 422 -0.97 -45.42 16.07
CA ALA A 422 -1.15 -46.69 15.38
C ALA A 422 -1.02 -46.59 13.84
N ARG A 423 -1.26 -45.40 13.26
CA ARG A 423 -1.13 -45.15 11.81
C ARG A 423 0.31 -44.90 11.37
N TYR A 424 1.21 -44.57 12.31
CA TYR A 424 2.59 -44.20 12.01
C TYR A 424 3.60 -45.00 12.88
N PRO A 425 3.66 -46.34 12.76
CA PRO A 425 4.51 -47.18 13.61
C PRO A 425 6.01 -46.94 13.40
N ASP A 426 6.41 -46.37 12.26
CA ASP A 426 7.80 -46.05 11.93
C ASP A 426 8.21 -44.61 12.30
N LYS A 427 7.30 -43.82 12.89
CA LYS A 427 7.53 -42.43 13.29
C LYS A 427 7.37 -42.24 14.78
N ARG A 428 7.95 -41.16 15.32
CA ARG A 428 7.77 -40.77 16.72
C ARG A 428 6.80 -39.61 16.83
N LEU A 429 5.55 -39.89 17.20
CA LEU A 429 4.60 -38.83 17.51
C LEU A 429 4.80 -38.40 18.96
N HIS A 430 4.68 -37.10 19.23
CA HIS A 430 4.79 -36.53 20.56
C HIS A 430 3.69 -35.48 20.75
N LEU A 431 2.99 -35.54 21.89
CA LEU A 431 1.85 -34.69 22.19
C LEU A 431 2.27 -33.54 23.10
N ILE A 432 1.99 -32.32 22.68
CA ILE A 432 2.22 -31.09 23.46
C ILE A 432 0.86 -30.44 23.71
N VAL A 433 0.41 -30.44 24.96
CA VAL A 433 -0.85 -29.81 25.38
C VAL A 433 -0.55 -28.51 26.10
N VAL A 434 -1.13 -27.41 25.61
CA VAL A 434 -0.90 -26.06 26.18
C VAL A 434 -2.14 -25.61 26.92
N ASN A 435 -2.05 -25.49 28.24
CA ASN A 435 -3.12 -24.94 29.08
C ASN A 435 -3.09 -23.41 29.05
N ASP A 436 -4.05 -22.79 28.38
CA ASP A 436 -4.20 -21.33 28.24
C ASP A 436 -4.87 -20.69 29.48
N GLY A 437 -4.40 -21.07 30.67
CA GLY A 437 -4.87 -20.55 31.95
C GLY A 437 -6.31 -20.93 32.29
N SER A 438 -6.70 -22.20 32.09
CA SER A 438 -8.06 -22.67 32.41
C SER A 438 -8.37 -22.47 33.90
N PRO A 439 -9.39 -21.69 34.29
CA PRO A 439 -9.78 -21.58 35.70
C PRO A 439 -10.31 -22.90 36.29
N HIS A 440 -10.89 -23.77 35.46
CA HIS A 440 -11.46 -25.05 35.87
C HIS A 440 -11.21 -26.13 34.81
N GLY A 441 -11.21 -27.40 35.23
CA GLY A 441 -11.22 -28.55 34.33
C GLY A 441 -9.89 -28.96 33.71
N PHE A 442 -8.79 -28.22 33.96
CA PHE A 442 -7.44 -28.62 33.57
C PHE A 442 -6.41 -28.17 34.62
N GLY A 443 -6.41 -28.84 35.76
CA GLY A 443 -5.45 -28.65 36.85
C GLY A 443 -4.66 -29.93 37.15
N GLU A 444 -4.08 -30.03 38.35
CA GLU A 444 -3.19 -31.14 38.74
C GLU A 444 -3.79 -32.54 38.57
N GLU A 445 -5.09 -32.72 38.85
CA GLU A 445 -5.77 -34.00 38.64
C GLU A 445 -5.75 -34.41 37.16
N GLN A 446 -6.13 -33.49 36.26
CA GLN A 446 -6.15 -33.75 34.83
C GLN A 446 -4.74 -33.83 34.25
N HIS A 447 -3.76 -33.11 34.81
CA HIS A 447 -2.34 -33.26 34.47
C HIS A 447 -1.85 -34.67 34.79
N GLY A 448 -2.15 -35.17 35.99
CA GLY A 448 -1.82 -36.53 36.41
C GLY A 448 -2.48 -37.58 35.53
N ALA A 449 -3.79 -37.46 35.28
CA ALA A 449 -4.53 -38.38 34.42
C ALA A 449 -4.01 -38.39 32.98
N LEU A 450 -3.65 -37.23 32.44
CA LEU A 450 -3.12 -37.12 31.07
C LEU A 450 -1.73 -37.75 30.96
N ARG A 451 -0.83 -37.54 31.94
CA ARG A 451 0.48 -38.21 31.99
C ARG A 451 0.37 -39.72 32.17
N GLN A 452 -0.63 -40.21 32.90
CA GLN A 452 -0.90 -41.64 33.00
C GLN A 452 -1.40 -42.24 31.68
N ALA A 453 -2.28 -41.52 30.99
CA ALA A 453 -2.85 -41.98 29.71
C ALA A 453 -1.86 -41.85 28.53
N VAL A 454 -0.96 -40.86 28.58
CA VAL A 454 0.05 -40.57 27.56
C VAL A 454 1.39 -40.29 28.27
N PRO A 455 2.23 -41.32 28.51
CA PRO A 455 3.44 -41.22 29.34
C PRO A 455 4.43 -40.11 28.94
N ASP A 456 4.54 -39.81 27.64
CA ASP A 456 5.48 -38.83 27.09
C ASP A 456 4.82 -37.48 26.74
N VAL A 457 3.66 -37.14 27.32
CA VAL A 457 2.99 -35.87 27.03
C VAL A 457 3.72 -34.67 27.66
N GLU A 458 3.97 -33.63 26.87
CA GLU A 458 4.42 -32.33 27.39
C GLU A 458 3.20 -31.46 27.70
N ILE A 459 3.08 -31.01 28.95
CA ILE A 459 2.04 -30.05 29.37
C ILE A 459 2.71 -28.70 29.61
N VAL A 460 2.19 -27.65 28.98
CA VAL A 460 2.71 -26.28 29.06
C VAL A 460 1.63 -25.35 29.60
N ASP A 461 1.81 -24.88 30.84
CA ASP A 461 0.91 -23.89 31.44
C ASP A 461 1.36 -22.47 31.10
N ILE A 462 0.42 -21.66 30.61
CA ILE A 462 0.63 -20.24 30.34
C ILE A 462 -0.51 -19.38 30.93
N PRO A 463 -0.26 -18.10 31.25
CA PRO A 463 -1.34 -17.17 31.54
C PRO A 463 -2.30 -17.03 30.36
N HIS A 464 -3.60 -16.86 30.64
CA HIS A 464 -4.61 -16.76 29.58
C HIS A 464 -4.30 -15.64 28.59
N GLY A 465 -3.99 -16.02 27.35
CA GLY A 465 -3.58 -15.13 26.28
C GLY A 465 -4.38 -15.31 24.99
N GLY A 466 -5.17 -16.38 24.89
CA GLY A 466 -5.95 -16.74 23.71
C GLY A 466 -5.26 -17.81 22.85
N LYS A 467 -6.03 -18.40 21.93
CA LYS A 467 -5.62 -19.57 21.12
C LYS A 467 -4.28 -19.39 20.38
N GLY A 468 -4.06 -18.24 19.76
CA GLY A 468 -2.81 -17.95 19.05
C GLY A 468 -1.60 -17.84 19.97
N ALA A 469 -1.77 -17.36 21.22
CA ALA A 469 -0.71 -17.37 22.22
C ALA A 469 -0.38 -18.80 22.67
N ALA A 470 -1.40 -19.62 22.94
CA ALA A 470 -1.25 -21.02 23.29
C ALA A 470 -0.55 -21.83 22.19
N ILE A 471 -0.97 -21.69 20.94
CA ILE A 471 -0.30 -22.34 19.80
C ILE A 471 1.16 -21.92 19.71
N ARG A 472 1.48 -20.61 19.77
CA ARG A 472 2.89 -20.16 19.72
C ARG A 472 3.72 -20.73 20.87
N ALA A 473 3.17 -20.81 22.09
CA ALA A 473 3.85 -21.39 23.23
C ALA A 473 4.18 -22.88 22.99
N GLY A 474 3.24 -23.66 22.45
CA GLY A 474 3.48 -25.06 22.09
C GLY A 474 4.47 -25.22 20.92
N ILE A 475 4.34 -24.43 19.86
CA ILE A 475 5.28 -24.43 18.72
C ILE A 475 6.71 -24.05 19.15
N ALA A 476 6.86 -23.18 20.15
CA ALA A 476 8.15 -22.81 20.71
C ALA A 476 8.81 -23.95 21.51
N ARG A 477 8.01 -24.88 22.05
CA ARG A 477 8.49 -26.09 22.73
C ARG A 477 8.78 -27.25 21.79
N SER A 478 8.12 -27.29 20.64
CA SER A 478 8.33 -28.32 19.64
C SER A 478 9.81 -28.48 19.27
N ARG A 479 10.32 -29.72 19.30
CA ARG A 479 11.70 -30.06 18.92
C ARG A 479 11.75 -31.02 17.74
N ALA A 480 10.63 -31.65 17.40
CA ALA A 480 10.52 -32.49 16.25
C ALA A 480 10.77 -31.70 14.94
N PRO A 481 11.29 -32.36 13.89
CA PRO A 481 11.46 -31.74 12.58
C PRO A 481 10.13 -31.34 11.94
N TYR A 482 9.01 -31.93 12.35
CA TYR A 482 7.69 -31.64 11.82
C TYR A 482 6.73 -31.33 12.94
N THR A 483 5.78 -30.43 12.69
CA THR A 483 4.77 -30.07 13.69
C THR A 483 3.41 -29.93 13.04
N ILE A 484 2.39 -30.46 13.69
CA ILE A 484 1.00 -30.07 13.42
C ILE A 484 0.42 -29.40 14.67
N TYR A 485 -0.61 -28.60 14.48
CA TYR A 485 -1.47 -28.20 15.58
C TYR A 485 -2.93 -28.43 15.24
N THR A 486 -3.73 -28.75 16.25
CA THR A 486 -5.17 -28.97 16.14
C THR A 486 -5.86 -28.63 17.46
N ASP A 487 -7.19 -28.50 17.45
CA ASP A 487 -7.97 -28.25 18.66
C ASP A 487 -7.92 -29.44 19.63
N ILE A 488 -8.12 -29.17 20.93
CA ILE A 488 -7.99 -30.19 22.00
C ILE A 488 -8.96 -31.37 21.85
N ASP A 489 -10.09 -31.16 21.16
CA ASP A 489 -11.09 -32.19 20.85
C ASP A 489 -10.74 -33.01 19.60
N MET A 490 -9.64 -32.70 18.91
CA MET A 490 -9.21 -33.29 17.64
C MET A 490 -10.39 -33.50 16.68
N PRO A 491 -11.01 -32.41 16.20
CA PRO A 491 -12.33 -32.45 15.58
C PRO A 491 -12.33 -33.08 14.18
N TYR A 492 -11.17 -33.43 13.64
CA TYR A 492 -11.01 -33.99 12.30
C TYR A 492 -11.03 -35.53 12.33
N THR A 493 -11.50 -36.15 11.26
CA THR A 493 -11.39 -37.60 11.06
C THR A 493 -9.92 -38.03 11.05
N ALA A 494 -9.64 -39.28 11.44
CA ALA A 494 -8.27 -39.79 11.46
C ALA A 494 -7.64 -39.73 10.06
N GLU A 495 -8.42 -40.01 9.01
CA GLU A 495 -8.02 -39.91 7.61
C GLU A 495 -7.59 -38.50 7.25
N SER A 496 -8.37 -37.49 7.65
CA SER A 496 -8.05 -36.07 7.39
C SER A 496 -6.79 -35.61 8.11
N MET A 497 -6.58 -36.08 9.35
CA MET A 497 -5.35 -35.77 10.08
C MET A 497 -4.13 -36.45 9.44
N CYS A 498 -4.27 -37.71 9.02
CA CYS A 498 -3.21 -38.44 8.32
C CYS A 498 -2.83 -37.73 7.02
N GLU A 499 -3.79 -37.27 6.22
CA GLU A 499 -3.48 -36.58 4.97
C GLU A 499 -2.64 -35.30 5.20
N VAL A 500 -2.97 -34.52 6.25
CA VAL A 500 -2.16 -33.34 6.60
C VAL A 500 -0.74 -33.74 7.02
N ILE A 501 -0.62 -34.79 7.85
CA ILE A 501 0.68 -35.31 8.32
C ILE A 501 1.52 -35.81 7.13
N ASP A 502 0.92 -36.56 6.21
CA ASP A 502 1.60 -37.14 5.05
C ASP A 502 2.17 -36.06 4.13
N ARG A 503 1.43 -34.96 3.91
CA ARG A 503 1.92 -33.82 3.12
C ARG A 503 3.09 -33.10 3.79
N VAL A 504 3.05 -32.92 5.12
CA VAL A 504 4.18 -32.35 5.87
C VAL A 504 5.39 -33.27 5.76
N PHE A 505 5.19 -34.58 5.94
CA PHE A 505 6.23 -35.59 5.77
C PHE A 505 6.75 -35.70 4.33
N ALA A 506 5.98 -35.31 3.31
CA ALA A 506 6.46 -35.17 1.93
C ALA A 506 7.30 -33.89 1.70
N GLY A 507 7.54 -33.09 2.75
CA GLY A 507 8.36 -31.88 2.71
C GLY A 507 7.59 -30.61 2.36
N THR A 508 6.25 -30.61 2.47
CA THR A 508 5.47 -29.38 2.27
C THR A 508 5.61 -28.47 3.49
N ASP A 509 5.88 -27.17 3.26
CA ASP A 509 6.19 -26.25 4.36
C ASP A 509 4.95 -25.91 5.19
N VAL A 510 3.84 -25.61 4.53
CA VAL A 510 2.58 -25.29 5.18
C VAL A 510 1.47 -26.11 4.55
N VAL A 511 0.77 -26.90 5.36
CA VAL A 511 -0.41 -27.65 4.94
C VAL A 511 -1.62 -27.10 5.67
N ILE A 512 -2.58 -26.58 4.92
CA ILE A 512 -3.80 -25.97 5.46
C ILE A 512 -4.95 -26.95 5.31
N ALA A 513 -5.53 -27.39 6.43
CA ALA A 513 -6.77 -28.15 6.39
C ALA A 513 -7.94 -27.22 6.03
N VAL A 514 -8.58 -27.48 4.90
CA VAL A 514 -9.75 -26.78 4.41
C VAL A 514 -10.98 -27.61 4.71
N ARG A 515 -11.99 -27.03 5.36
CA ARG A 515 -13.23 -27.74 5.68
C ARG A 515 -14.08 -27.90 4.41
N ASN A 516 -14.57 -29.12 4.15
CA ASN A 516 -15.30 -29.48 2.94
C ASN A 516 -16.58 -28.63 2.70
N ARG A 517 -17.02 -28.51 1.45
CA ARG A 517 -18.31 -27.92 1.02
C ARG A 517 -19.53 -28.41 1.81
N SER A 518 -19.53 -29.66 2.28
CA SER A 518 -20.60 -30.24 3.12
C SER A 518 -20.67 -29.66 4.54
N TYR A 519 -19.59 -29.05 5.04
CA TYR A 519 -19.58 -28.26 6.28
C TYR A 519 -20.26 -26.91 6.05
N HIS A 520 -19.94 -26.24 4.95
CA HIS A 520 -20.52 -24.95 4.62
C HIS A 520 -22.03 -25.02 4.38
N SER A 521 -22.57 -26.13 3.85
CA SER A 521 -24.01 -26.28 3.62
C SER A 521 -24.83 -26.32 4.94
N ARG A 522 -24.27 -26.90 6.01
CA ARG A 522 -24.88 -27.03 7.35
C ARG A 522 -24.80 -25.75 8.20
N LEU A 523 -24.08 -24.72 7.75
CA LEU A 523 -23.99 -23.44 8.46
C LEU A 523 -25.27 -22.62 8.33
N SER A 524 -25.62 -21.90 9.41
CA SER A 524 -26.71 -20.91 9.38
C SER A 524 -26.40 -19.79 8.35
N PRO A 525 -27.43 -19.14 7.77
CA PRO A 525 -27.26 -18.09 6.76
C PRO A 525 -26.30 -16.96 7.20
N MET A 526 -26.39 -16.55 8.47
CA MET A 526 -25.52 -15.51 9.05
C MET A 526 -24.04 -15.95 9.08
N ARG A 527 -23.76 -17.21 9.46
CA ARG A 527 -22.38 -17.74 9.44
C ARG A 527 -21.84 -17.89 8.02
N LYS A 528 -22.68 -18.27 7.04
CA LYS A 528 -22.30 -18.27 5.62
C LYS A 528 -21.89 -16.88 5.16
N MET A 529 -22.71 -15.87 5.45
CA MET A 529 -22.41 -14.47 5.09
C MET A 529 -21.11 -13.98 5.74
N MET A 530 -20.87 -14.27 7.02
CA MET A 530 -19.62 -13.93 7.70
C MET A 530 -18.40 -14.60 7.06
N SER A 531 -18.51 -15.89 6.71
CA SER A 531 -17.42 -16.63 6.05
C SER A 531 -17.10 -16.03 4.68
N TYR A 532 -18.12 -15.75 3.85
CA TYR A 532 -17.92 -15.11 2.55
C TYR A 532 -17.35 -13.69 2.69
N GLY A 533 -17.85 -12.91 3.66
CA GLY A 533 -17.33 -11.57 3.96
C GLY A 533 -15.86 -11.60 4.37
N SER A 534 -15.46 -12.53 5.25
CA SER A 534 -14.07 -12.71 5.64
C SER A 534 -13.18 -13.13 4.47
N LYS A 535 -13.63 -14.06 3.61
CA LYS A 535 -12.91 -14.46 2.39
C LYS A 535 -12.72 -13.27 1.44
N LEU A 536 -13.76 -12.45 1.25
CA LEU A 536 -13.69 -11.24 0.42
C LEU A 536 -12.70 -10.22 1.00
N LEU A 537 -12.78 -9.96 2.30
CA LEU A 537 -11.87 -9.06 2.99
C LEU A 537 -10.42 -9.55 2.91
N ASN A 538 -10.16 -10.84 3.17
CA ASN A 538 -8.84 -11.46 3.03
C ASN A 538 -8.29 -11.30 1.60
N ARG A 539 -9.13 -11.48 0.57
CA ARG A 539 -8.74 -11.31 -0.83
C ARG A 539 -8.41 -9.85 -1.17
N ILE A 540 -9.24 -8.90 -0.73
CA ILE A 540 -9.09 -7.48 -1.06
C ILE A 540 -7.91 -6.83 -0.30
N PHE A 541 -7.80 -7.08 1.00
CA PHE A 541 -6.86 -6.37 1.86
C PHE A 541 -5.56 -7.13 2.11
N LEU A 542 -5.58 -8.47 2.10
CA LEU A 542 -4.42 -9.29 2.44
C LEU A 542 -3.83 -10.03 1.24
N ASN A 543 -4.48 -9.99 0.07
CA ASN A 543 -4.05 -10.63 -1.18
C ASN A 543 -3.79 -12.15 -1.02
N ILE A 544 -4.52 -12.81 -0.13
CA ILE A 544 -4.43 -14.26 0.07
C ILE A 544 -5.32 -14.96 -0.96
N ARG A 545 -4.79 -15.99 -1.62
CA ARG A 545 -5.54 -16.86 -2.55
C ARG A 545 -6.15 -18.08 -1.87
N HIS A 546 -5.69 -18.38 -0.66
CA HIS A 546 -6.12 -19.53 0.15
C HIS A 546 -7.53 -19.37 0.71
N THR A 547 -8.31 -20.44 0.71
CA THR A 547 -9.77 -20.40 0.84
C THR A 547 -10.27 -20.53 2.28
N ASP A 548 -9.57 -21.25 3.15
CA ASP A 548 -9.90 -21.39 4.57
C ASP A 548 -8.66 -21.20 5.45
N THR A 549 -8.27 -19.94 5.62
CA THR A 549 -7.09 -19.59 6.43
C THR A 549 -7.28 -19.92 7.92
N GLN A 550 -8.52 -20.04 8.41
CA GLN A 550 -8.87 -20.21 9.82
C GLN A 550 -9.19 -21.67 10.19
N GLY A 551 -8.81 -22.63 9.34
CA GLY A 551 -8.90 -24.06 9.67
C GLY A 551 -8.08 -24.38 10.93
N GLY A 552 -8.68 -25.10 11.88
CA GLY A 552 -8.08 -25.42 13.17
C GLY A 552 -6.93 -26.43 13.12
N LEU A 553 -6.74 -27.13 11.99
CA LEU A 553 -5.64 -28.06 11.74
C LEU A 553 -4.68 -27.49 10.70
N LYS A 554 -3.39 -27.38 11.03
CA LYS A 554 -2.34 -27.08 10.05
C LYS A 554 -1.05 -27.84 10.34
N GLY A 555 -0.35 -28.16 9.26
CA GLY A 555 0.97 -28.77 9.28
C GLY A 555 2.07 -27.79 8.93
N LEU A 556 3.20 -27.87 9.65
CA LEU A 556 4.30 -26.92 9.60
C LEU A 556 5.66 -27.63 9.49
N SER A 557 6.47 -27.21 8.52
CA SER A 557 7.92 -27.48 8.49
C SER A 557 8.67 -26.59 9.48
N PRO A 558 9.98 -26.83 9.74
CA PRO A 558 10.79 -25.96 10.59
C PRO A 558 10.78 -24.49 10.14
N ARG A 559 10.79 -24.26 8.82
CA ARG A 559 10.72 -22.91 8.23
C ARG A 559 9.37 -22.26 8.52
N ALA A 560 8.28 -23.02 8.36
CA ALA A 560 6.95 -22.53 8.66
C ALA A 560 6.73 -22.26 10.15
N ARG A 561 7.33 -23.06 11.04
CA ARG A 561 7.32 -22.79 12.49
C ARG A 561 7.97 -21.45 12.81
N ALA A 562 9.12 -21.14 12.21
CA ALA A 562 9.77 -19.84 12.39
C ALA A 562 8.87 -18.68 11.94
N VAL A 563 8.05 -18.88 10.90
CA VAL A 563 7.03 -17.91 10.48
C VAL A 563 5.89 -17.81 11.50
N MET A 564 5.39 -18.94 12.02
CA MET A 564 4.34 -18.97 13.05
C MET A 564 4.74 -18.21 14.31
N LEU A 565 5.98 -18.37 14.76
CA LEU A 565 6.51 -17.69 15.95
C LEU A 565 6.63 -16.16 15.78
N ARG A 566 6.59 -15.64 14.55
CA ARG A 566 6.59 -14.19 14.26
C ARG A 566 5.20 -13.56 14.28
N THR A 567 4.14 -14.37 14.35
CA THR A 567 2.75 -13.87 14.49
C THR A 567 2.57 -13.17 15.85
N ARG A 568 1.66 -12.20 15.91
CA ARG A 568 1.38 -11.40 17.11
C ARG A 568 -0.08 -11.43 17.54
N ILE A 569 -1.01 -11.77 16.65
CA ILE A 569 -2.41 -11.90 17.03
C ILE A 569 -2.55 -13.10 17.98
N SER A 570 -3.13 -12.86 19.15
CA SER A 570 -3.27 -13.89 20.19
C SER A 570 -4.60 -14.65 20.13
N ASP A 571 -5.58 -14.13 19.42
CA ASP A 571 -6.92 -14.72 19.24
C ASP A 571 -7.05 -15.37 17.85
N PHE A 572 -8.27 -15.72 17.42
CA PHE A 572 -8.58 -16.52 16.22
C PHE A 572 -7.90 -16.10 14.91
N LEU A 573 -7.66 -14.80 14.67
CA LEU A 573 -7.01 -14.35 13.44
C LEU A 573 -5.49 -14.60 13.36
N PHE A 574 -4.87 -15.22 14.36
CA PHE A 574 -3.45 -15.65 14.31
C PHE A 574 -3.17 -16.52 13.08
N ASP A 575 -4.10 -17.41 12.76
CA ASP A 575 -4.04 -18.30 11.60
C ASP A 575 -4.01 -17.53 10.27
N THR A 576 -4.79 -16.45 10.19
CA THR A 576 -4.80 -15.59 9.00
C THR A 576 -3.51 -14.78 8.90
N GLU A 577 -3.02 -14.22 10.01
CA GLU A 577 -1.70 -13.55 10.04
C GLU A 577 -0.58 -14.51 9.62
N PHE A 578 -0.59 -15.74 10.13
CA PHE A 578 0.35 -16.79 9.76
C PHE A 578 0.33 -17.08 8.26
N VAL A 579 -0.85 -17.34 7.68
CA VAL A 579 -0.96 -17.64 6.23
C VAL A 579 -0.53 -16.44 5.38
N VAL A 580 -0.83 -15.20 5.78
CA VAL A 580 -0.31 -14.00 5.07
C VAL A 580 1.21 -13.97 5.10
N LEU A 581 1.82 -14.17 6.26
CA LEU A 581 3.26 -14.15 6.41
C LEU A 581 3.93 -15.26 5.61
N ALA A 582 3.36 -16.47 5.64
CA ALA A 582 3.86 -17.61 4.88
C ALA A 582 3.74 -17.39 3.37
N ALA A 583 2.59 -16.94 2.87
CA ALA A 583 2.35 -16.71 1.45
C ALA A 583 3.20 -15.57 0.85
N ARG A 584 3.79 -14.72 1.70
CA ARG A 584 4.74 -13.67 1.28
C ARG A 584 6.15 -14.21 1.04
N ASP A 585 6.53 -15.31 1.67
CA ASP A 585 7.81 -15.97 1.40
C ASP A 585 7.64 -16.95 0.24
N LYS A 586 8.09 -16.54 -0.95
CA LYS A 586 8.00 -17.34 -2.17
C LYS A 586 8.78 -18.66 -2.12
N ARG A 587 9.61 -18.86 -1.09
CA ARG A 587 10.40 -20.08 -0.89
C ARG A 587 9.65 -21.15 -0.10
N LEU A 588 8.45 -20.85 0.43
CA LEU A 588 7.63 -21.81 1.17
C LEU A 588 6.59 -22.46 0.25
N ARG A 589 6.50 -23.78 0.29
CA ARG A 589 5.43 -24.53 -0.38
C ARG A 589 4.19 -24.61 0.52
N ILE A 590 3.09 -24.01 0.07
CA ILE A 590 1.80 -24.01 0.76
C ILE A 590 0.81 -24.86 -0.01
N GLU A 591 0.21 -25.86 0.64
CA GLU A 591 -0.83 -26.71 0.07
C GLU A 591 -2.11 -26.66 0.92
N GLU A 592 -3.25 -26.84 0.25
CA GLU A 592 -4.56 -27.01 0.88
C GLU A 592 -4.98 -28.48 0.76
N VAL A 593 -5.47 -29.04 1.86
CA VAL A 593 -6.00 -30.40 1.93
C VAL A 593 -7.45 -30.32 2.38
N GLU A 594 -8.37 -30.93 1.64
CA GLU A 594 -9.78 -30.96 2.03
C GLU A 594 -9.99 -31.98 3.16
N THR A 595 -10.67 -31.56 4.22
CA THR A 595 -10.80 -32.36 5.46
C THR A 595 -12.25 -32.45 5.93
N MET A 596 -12.52 -33.56 6.63
CA MET A 596 -13.82 -33.88 7.22
C MET A 596 -13.74 -33.86 8.74
N LEU A 597 -14.78 -33.30 9.35
CA LEU A 597 -14.96 -33.27 10.80
C LEU A 597 -15.67 -34.54 11.29
N ARG A 598 -15.41 -34.97 12.53
CA ARG A 598 -16.13 -36.06 13.19
C ARG A 598 -17.60 -35.65 13.46
N ASP A 599 -18.51 -36.63 13.50
CA ASP A 599 -19.92 -36.36 13.78
C ASP A 599 -20.13 -35.89 15.23
N GLY A 600 -21.11 -35.00 15.46
CA GLY A 600 -21.51 -34.53 16.80
C GLY A 600 -20.80 -33.27 17.32
N ILE A 601 -19.96 -32.60 16.51
CA ILE A 601 -19.26 -31.38 16.94
C ILE A 601 -20.21 -30.17 16.99
N VAL A 602 -20.47 -29.66 18.19
CA VAL A 602 -21.28 -28.47 18.44
C VAL A 602 -20.39 -27.23 18.43
N MET A 603 -20.59 -26.34 17.46
CA MET A 603 -19.81 -25.10 17.36
C MET A 603 -20.40 -23.99 18.22
N SER A 604 -19.62 -23.50 19.18
CA SER A 604 -19.97 -22.38 20.06
C SER A 604 -20.43 -21.13 19.30
N ALA A 605 -21.48 -20.48 19.80
CA ALA A 605 -21.98 -19.23 19.22
C ALA A 605 -20.94 -18.10 19.39
N MET A 606 -20.62 -17.40 18.31
CA MET A 606 -19.66 -16.29 18.34
C MET A 606 -20.39 -15.01 18.79
N SER A 607 -19.95 -14.39 19.89
CA SER A 607 -20.60 -13.18 20.39
C SER A 607 -20.27 -11.95 19.51
N PRO A 608 -21.15 -10.93 19.45
CA PRO A 608 -20.88 -9.69 18.71
C PRO A 608 -19.59 -8.97 19.16
N ARG A 609 -19.24 -9.07 20.44
CA ARG A 609 -17.98 -8.52 20.99
C ARG A 609 -16.75 -9.19 20.39
N VAL A 610 -16.79 -10.51 20.22
CA VAL A 610 -15.72 -11.26 19.56
C VAL A 610 -15.60 -10.83 18.10
N LEU A 611 -16.73 -10.70 17.39
CA LEU A 611 -16.72 -10.26 15.99
C LEU A 611 -16.09 -8.87 15.81
N PHE A 612 -16.44 -7.90 16.65
CA PHE A 612 -15.85 -6.56 16.59
C PHE A 612 -14.35 -6.58 16.92
N ARG A 613 -13.93 -7.38 17.91
CA ARG A 613 -12.52 -7.60 18.24
C ARG A 613 -11.76 -8.22 17.07
N GLU A 614 -12.33 -9.21 16.40
CA GLU A 614 -11.74 -9.83 15.21
C GLU A 614 -11.67 -8.85 14.04
N LEU A 615 -12.69 -8.02 13.81
CA LEU A 615 -12.64 -6.98 12.78
C LEU A 615 -11.50 -5.98 13.06
N ARG A 616 -11.32 -5.58 14.31
CA ARG A 616 -10.19 -4.73 14.73
C ARG A 616 -8.84 -5.43 14.52
N ASN A 617 -8.75 -6.72 14.86
CA ASN A 617 -7.54 -7.53 14.63
C ASN A 617 -7.25 -7.68 13.14
N PHE A 618 -8.26 -7.84 12.29
CA PHE A 618 -8.13 -7.87 10.84
C PHE A 618 -7.54 -6.56 10.29
N PHE A 619 -8.04 -5.42 10.72
CA PHE A 619 -7.46 -4.13 10.32
C PHE A 619 -6.05 -3.94 10.89
N ARG A 620 -5.74 -4.45 12.08
CA ARG A 620 -4.35 -4.47 12.59
C ARG A 620 -3.44 -5.31 11.70
N ILE A 621 -3.87 -6.51 11.28
CA ILE A 621 -3.15 -7.35 10.31
C ILE A 621 -2.95 -6.56 9.01
N ALA A 622 -4.02 -5.99 8.44
CA ALA A 622 -3.98 -5.32 7.13
C ALA A 622 -3.26 -3.95 7.12
N ILE A 623 -3.13 -3.30 8.28
CA ILE A 623 -2.32 -2.08 8.45
C ILE A 623 -0.86 -2.44 8.71
N ARG A 624 -0.58 -3.59 9.32
CA ARG A 624 0.78 -4.04 9.61
C ARG A 624 1.46 -4.67 8.39
N LEU A 625 0.70 -5.50 7.68
CA LEU A 625 1.16 -6.29 6.54
C LEU A 625 0.95 -5.53 5.24
#